data_AF-A0A0N0ALK4-F1
#
_entry.id   AF-A0A0N0ALK4-F1
#
_cell.length_a   1.000
_cell.length_b   1.000
_cell.length_c   1.000
_cell.angle_alpha   90.00
_cell.angle_beta   90.00
_cell.angle_gamma   90.00
#
_symmetry.space_group_name_H-M   'P 1'
#
loop_
_entity.id
_entity.type
_entity.pdbx_description
1 polymer ?
#
loop_
_entity_poly.entity_id
_entity_poly.type
_entity_poly.pdbx_seq_one_letter_code
_entity_poly.pdbx_strand_id
1 'polypeptide(L)'
;MPVGGEVVAEYERLYSAAARMMWLEYPWLRKRGWSEERVAAWKTLEEVLASDAQVPADLGEPSDPTRHLLTRRGSDDRPLPLAEAARDWWTRIKEGRQVKHPGYALLDYPDLYGDVAFEPGSCVIVTDHWVLAVTKALTDLERRLAPGRPACVIGEGSAGLSATLHEIADHLRSAFTGQGPTPHPGGLPWIAVTPEPFTTRMDAARLERLRWAARAAADHIPPREQVIATRDRSVKRDTAQAAEILRRVLAGEEDFPWRERDSVDAAHDLMTGSQDPSFADKDAEIRRKVLEDSPLPRVPQEREIAEPPRSSGPVWKAVSADTTFVMAEILDEAAARLVPGRATAMIGYDAQTFSSLADEITTHLFNL
;
A
#
# COMPACT_ATOMS: atom_id res chain seq x y z
N MET A 1 -19.63 -25.23 25.25
CA MET A 1 -18.76 -24.48 24.32
C MET A 1 -19.14 -23.01 24.44
N PRO A 2 -18.18 -22.07 24.56
CA PRO A 2 -18.53 -20.70 24.88
C PRO A 2 -19.15 -20.01 23.65
N VAL A 3 -20.39 -19.58 23.79
CA VAL A 3 -21.23 -18.91 22.77
C VAL A 3 -20.56 -17.67 22.15
N GLY A 4 -19.52 -17.11 22.79
CA GLY A 4 -18.80 -15.94 22.28
C GLY A 4 -17.84 -16.20 21.11
N GLY A 5 -17.36 -17.44 20.91
CA GLY A 5 -16.40 -17.74 19.83
C GLY A 5 -17.01 -17.72 18.43
N GLU A 6 -18.26 -18.17 18.31
CA GLU A 6 -18.99 -18.21 17.04
C GLU A 6 -19.36 -16.80 16.54
N VAL A 7 -19.79 -15.92 17.45
CA VAL A 7 -20.11 -14.52 17.15
C VAL A 7 -18.89 -13.75 16.64
N VAL A 8 -17.71 -13.97 17.24
CA VAL A 8 -16.47 -13.34 16.80
C VAL A 8 -16.06 -13.80 15.41
N ALA A 9 -16.03 -15.11 15.16
CA ALA A 9 -15.66 -15.66 13.86
C ALA A 9 -16.61 -15.20 12.74
N GLU A 10 -17.91 -15.12 13.04
CA GLU A 10 -18.89 -14.62 12.10
C GLU A 10 -18.74 -13.11 11.83
N TYR A 11 -18.47 -12.33 12.88
CA TYR A 11 -18.18 -10.91 12.74
C TYR A 11 -16.96 -10.68 11.85
N GLU A 12 -15.83 -11.35 12.11
CA GLU A 12 -14.60 -11.20 11.33
C GLU A 12 -14.79 -11.58 9.87
N ARG A 13 -15.54 -12.66 9.60
CA ARG A 13 -15.87 -13.09 8.23
C ARG A 13 -16.68 -12.02 7.50
N LEU A 14 -17.72 -11.48 8.13
CA LEU A 14 -18.53 -10.42 7.53
C LEU A 14 -17.74 -9.12 7.37
N TYR A 15 -16.93 -8.75 8.37
CA TYR A 15 -16.07 -7.57 8.34
C TYR A 15 -15.07 -7.64 7.19
N SER A 16 -14.37 -8.77 7.04
CA SER A 16 -13.43 -9.03 5.95
C SER A 16 -14.07 -8.81 4.57
N ALA A 17 -15.25 -9.40 4.35
CA ALA A 17 -15.98 -9.26 3.10
C ALA A 17 -16.42 -7.82 2.82
N ALA A 18 -16.95 -7.14 3.84
CA ALA A 18 -17.47 -5.78 3.72
C ALA A 18 -16.36 -4.74 3.53
N ALA A 19 -15.28 -4.83 4.32
CA ALA A 19 -14.12 -3.96 4.21
C ALA A 19 -13.43 -4.12 2.84
N ARG A 20 -13.32 -5.35 2.33
CA ARG A 20 -12.80 -5.61 0.99
C ARG A 20 -13.62 -4.92 -0.11
N MET A 21 -14.95 -5.02 -0.03
CA MET A 21 -15.85 -4.36 -1.00
C MET A 21 -15.63 -2.84 -0.99
N MET A 22 -15.55 -2.24 0.20
CA MET A 22 -15.31 -0.80 0.38
C MET A 22 -13.93 -0.38 -0.17
N TRP A 23 -12.90 -1.15 0.14
CA TRP A 23 -11.53 -0.93 -0.32
C TRP A 23 -11.44 -0.90 -1.84
N LEU A 24 -12.02 -1.89 -2.51
CA LEU A 24 -11.98 -2.00 -3.97
C LEU A 24 -12.63 -0.82 -4.69
N GLU A 25 -13.70 -0.24 -4.12
CA GLU A 25 -14.44 0.85 -4.76
C GLU A 25 -13.89 2.25 -4.45
N TYR A 26 -12.94 2.36 -3.53
CA TYR A 26 -12.37 3.65 -3.14
C TYR A 26 -11.74 4.41 -4.33
N PRO A 27 -11.81 5.77 -4.36
CA PRO A 27 -12.66 6.64 -3.53
C PRO A 27 -14.12 6.62 -4.01
N TRP A 28 -15.01 6.02 -3.22
CA TRP A 28 -16.42 5.86 -3.59
C TRP A 28 -17.19 7.19 -3.47
N LEU A 29 -16.80 8.08 -2.56
CA LEU A 29 -17.40 9.42 -2.40
C LEU A 29 -17.21 10.33 -3.63
N ARG A 30 -16.21 10.06 -4.47
CA ARG A 30 -15.94 10.84 -5.70
C ARG A 30 -16.73 10.30 -6.91
N LYS A 31 -17.57 9.27 -6.73
CA LYS A 31 -18.32 8.62 -7.81
C LYS A 31 -19.50 9.49 -8.26
N ARG A 32 -19.46 9.89 -9.52
CA ARG A 32 -20.57 10.61 -10.16
C ARG A 32 -21.68 9.62 -10.52
N GLY A 33 -22.94 10.01 -10.30
CA GLY A 33 -24.11 9.23 -10.70
C GLY A 33 -24.59 8.17 -9.71
N TRP A 34 -24.00 8.10 -8.51
CA TRP A 34 -24.58 7.33 -7.40
C TRP A 34 -25.81 8.05 -6.84
N SER A 35 -26.88 7.31 -6.54
CA SER A 35 -28.05 7.84 -5.86
C SER A 35 -27.71 8.24 -4.42
N GLU A 36 -28.48 9.16 -3.85
CA GLU A 36 -28.33 9.57 -2.44
C GLU A 36 -28.46 8.37 -1.49
N GLU A 37 -29.37 7.43 -1.79
CA GLU A 37 -29.55 6.19 -1.02
C GLU A 37 -28.29 5.31 -1.04
N ARG A 38 -27.66 5.12 -2.21
CA ARG A 38 -26.42 4.35 -2.32
C ARG A 38 -25.30 5.03 -1.53
N VAL A 39 -25.16 6.35 -1.65
CA VAL A 39 -24.16 7.13 -0.90
C VAL A 39 -24.39 7.00 0.60
N ALA A 40 -25.64 7.10 1.07
CA ALA A 40 -25.97 6.96 2.47
C ALA A 40 -25.65 5.56 3.01
N ALA A 41 -26.02 4.50 2.27
CA ALA A 41 -25.74 3.12 2.67
C ALA A 41 -24.23 2.84 2.78
N TRP A 42 -23.44 3.32 1.82
CA TRP A 42 -21.98 3.18 1.84
C TRP A 42 -21.33 3.99 2.96
N LYS A 43 -21.86 5.18 3.25
CA LYS A 43 -21.42 6.00 4.39
C LYS A 43 -21.67 5.29 5.73
N THR A 44 -22.87 4.73 5.91
CA THR A 44 -23.20 3.96 7.12
C THR A 44 -22.26 2.76 7.27
N LEU A 45 -21.98 2.03 6.19
CA LEU A 45 -21.03 0.91 6.25
C LEU A 45 -19.62 1.39 6.64
N GLU A 46 -19.13 2.48 6.04
CA GLU A 46 -17.85 3.08 6.40
C GLU A 46 -17.76 3.44 7.89
N GLU A 47 -18.80 4.10 8.43
CA GLU A 47 -18.85 4.49 9.84
C GLU A 47 -18.80 3.28 10.78
N VAL A 48 -19.53 2.21 10.45
CA VAL A 48 -19.51 0.95 11.23
C VAL A 48 -18.12 0.32 11.18
N LEU A 49 -17.53 0.14 9.99
CA LEU A 49 -16.21 -0.49 9.83
C LEU A 49 -15.09 0.30 10.51
N ALA A 50 -15.14 1.64 10.43
CA ALA A 50 -14.16 2.52 11.03
C ALA A 50 -14.23 2.52 12.56
N SER A 51 -15.43 2.48 13.14
CA SER A 51 -15.61 2.50 14.60
C SER A 51 -14.99 1.30 15.32
N ASP A 52 -14.95 0.14 14.66
CA ASP A 52 -14.44 -1.10 15.23
C ASP A 52 -12.96 -1.35 14.90
N ALA A 53 -12.33 -0.51 14.06
CA ALA A 53 -10.93 -0.66 13.65
C ALA A 53 -9.94 0.18 14.48
N GLN A 54 -10.42 1.17 15.24
CA GLN A 54 -9.55 2.11 15.95
C GLN A 54 -8.83 1.45 17.12
N VAL A 55 -7.52 1.66 17.19
CA VAL A 55 -6.68 1.17 18.29
C VAL A 55 -5.81 2.30 18.84
N PRO A 56 -5.69 2.42 20.18
CA PRO A 56 -4.77 3.35 20.80
C PRO A 56 -3.32 3.10 20.35
N ALA A 57 -2.52 4.17 20.34
CA ALA A 57 -1.09 4.09 20.14
C ALA A 57 -0.42 4.77 21.34
N ASP A 58 -0.31 4.03 22.44
CA ASP A 58 0.22 4.60 23.68
C ASP A 58 1.75 4.71 23.62
N LEU A 59 2.28 5.66 24.38
CA LEU A 59 3.71 5.96 24.43
C LEU A 59 4.51 4.72 24.88
N GLY A 60 5.55 4.37 24.12
CA GLY A 60 6.46 3.27 24.45
C GLY A 60 5.93 1.86 24.14
N GLU A 61 4.69 1.70 23.66
CA GLU A 61 4.17 0.39 23.23
C GLU A 61 4.86 -0.13 21.97
N PRO A 62 4.97 -1.44 21.74
CA PRO A 62 5.55 -1.93 20.50
C PRO A 62 4.65 -1.64 19.28
N SER A 63 5.26 -1.37 18.12
CA SER A 63 4.57 -1.29 16.84
C SER A 63 3.98 -2.65 16.45
N ASP A 64 2.65 -2.75 16.48
CA ASP A 64 1.91 -3.85 15.86
C ASP A 64 2.00 -3.82 14.31
N PRO A 65 2.53 -4.87 13.65
CA PRO A 65 2.55 -4.99 12.18
C PRO A 65 1.20 -4.82 11.49
N THR A 66 0.11 -5.10 12.19
CA THR A 66 -1.26 -5.02 11.65
C THR A 66 -1.71 -3.57 11.45
N ARG A 67 -1.20 -2.63 12.25
CA ARG A 67 -1.80 -1.28 12.42
C ARG A 67 -0.80 -0.14 12.33
N HIS A 68 0.49 -0.43 12.50
CA HIS A 68 1.53 0.57 12.60
C HIS A 68 2.60 0.39 11.51
N LEU A 69 3.29 1.49 11.23
CA LEU A 69 4.53 1.48 10.49
C LEU A 69 5.62 0.78 11.33
N LEU A 70 6.42 -0.07 10.69
CA LEU A 70 7.45 -0.89 11.35
C LEU A 70 8.84 -0.28 11.31
N THR A 71 9.04 0.77 10.52
CA THR A 71 10.37 1.37 10.29
C THR A 71 10.56 2.73 10.94
N ARG A 72 9.48 3.32 11.45
CA ARG A 72 9.50 4.62 12.11
C ARG A 72 8.48 4.71 13.25
N ARG A 73 8.77 5.60 14.19
CA ARG A 73 7.94 5.94 15.35
C ARG A 73 7.59 7.42 15.35
N GLY A 74 6.60 7.78 16.17
CA GLY A 74 6.32 9.19 16.48
C GLY A 74 7.50 9.86 17.18
N SER A 75 7.53 11.20 17.19
CA SER A 75 8.55 11.99 17.89
C SER A 75 8.55 11.79 19.40
N ASP A 76 7.46 11.27 19.93
CA ASP A 76 7.19 10.89 21.31
C ASP A 76 7.42 9.39 21.56
N ASP A 77 8.04 8.67 20.61
CA ASP A 77 8.26 7.22 20.69
C ASP A 77 6.97 6.40 20.80
N ARG A 78 5.84 6.88 20.25
CA ARG A 78 4.64 6.03 20.07
C ARG A 78 4.68 5.25 18.76
N PRO A 79 3.97 4.11 18.65
CA PRO A 79 3.71 3.48 17.37
C PRO A 79 3.04 4.46 16.39
N LEU A 80 3.48 4.50 15.13
CA LEU A 80 2.91 5.40 14.13
C LEU A 80 1.80 4.68 13.35
N PRO A 81 0.52 5.10 13.44
CA PRO A 81 -0.56 4.49 12.67
C PRO A 81 -0.35 4.61 11.16
N LEU A 82 -0.73 3.58 10.41
CA LEU A 82 -0.57 3.54 8.94
C LEU A 82 -1.18 4.77 8.24
N ALA A 83 -2.37 5.20 8.67
CA ALA A 83 -3.04 6.37 8.12
C ALA A 83 -2.26 7.68 8.37
N GLU A 84 -1.59 7.80 9.50
CA GLU A 84 -0.74 8.95 9.83
C GLU A 84 0.54 8.93 8.98
N ALA A 85 1.20 7.77 8.89
CA ALA A 85 2.39 7.58 8.08
C ALA A 85 2.15 7.92 6.60
N ALA A 86 1.05 7.43 6.02
CA ALA A 86 0.72 7.69 4.62
C ALA A 86 0.41 9.16 4.35
N ARG A 87 -0.28 9.86 5.27
CA ARG A 87 -0.51 11.31 5.16
C ARG A 87 0.80 12.07 5.21
N ASP A 88 1.69 11.71 6.11
CA ASP A 88 3.01 12.31 6.21
C ASP A 88 3.84 12.09 4.94
N TRP A 89 3.88 10.86 4.39
CA TRP A 89 4.52 10.58 3.09
C TRP A 89 3.96 11.46 1.98
N TRP A 90 2.62 11.53 1.87
CA TRP A 90 1.97 12.32 0.83
C TRP A 90 2.22 13.81 0.98
N THR A 91 2.14 14.34 2.21
CA THR A 91 2.44 15.76 2.49
C THR A 91 3.87 16.10 2.09
N ARG A 92 4.87 15.29 2.46
CA ARG A 92 6.27 15.51 2.08
C ARG A 92 6.48 15.49 0.57
N ILE A 93 5.83 14.59 -0.15
CA ILE A 93 5.89 14.54 -1.62
C ILE A 93 5.25 15.78 -2.25
N LYS A 94 4.08 16.19 -1.75
CA LYS A 94 3.27 17.27 -2.34
C LYS A 94 3.83 18.66 -2.05
N GLU A 95 4.29 18.89 -0.83
CA GLU A 95 4.84 20.17 -0.37
C GLU A 95 6.33 20.28 -0.69
N GLY A 96 7.01 19.15 -0.88
CA GLY A 96 8.40 19.09 -1.31
C GLY A 96 8.62 19.76 -2.67
N ARG A 97 9.85 20.23 -2.89
CA ARG A 97 10.24 20.87 -4.15
C ARG A 97 9.96 19.92 -5.30
N GLN A 98 9.15 20.34 -6.26
CA GLN A 98 8.89 19.55 -7.46
C GLN A 98 10.09 19.67 -8.40
N VAL A 99 10.69 18.54 -8.72
CA VAL A 99 11.73 18.42 -9.74
C VAL A 99 11.23 17.41 -10.75
N LYS A 100 11.28 17.76 -12.04
CA LYS A 100 10.83 16.89 -13.12
C LYS A 100 11.92 16.77 -14.16
N HIS A 101 12.30 15.54 -14.49
CA HIS A 101 13.14 15.33 -15.66
C HIS A 101 12.29 15.54 -16.91
N PRO A 102 12.78 16.27 -17.93
CA PRO A 102 12.09 16.35 -19.21
C PRO A 102 11.92 14.91 -19.75
N GLY A 103 10.68 14.45 -19.80
CA GLY A 103 10.34 13.10 -20.24
C GLY A 103 10.24 13.03 -21.76
N TYR A 104 9.82 11.86 -22.27
CA TYR A 104 9.63 11.62 -23.71
C TYR A 104 8.72 12.61 -24.43
N ALA A 105 7.81 13.29 -23.71
CA ALA A 105 6.96 14.34 -24.27
C ALA A 105 7.72 15.52 -24.89
N LEU A 106 9.00 15.71 -24.53
CA LEU A 106 9.85 16.75 -25.09
C LEU A 106 10.78 16.22 -26.20
N LEU A 107 10.72 14.93 -26.58
CA LEU A 107 11.55 14.40 -27.67
C LEU A 107 11.31 15.13 -29.00
N ASP A 108 10.07 15.54 -29.26
CA ASP A 108 9.69 16.30 -30.45
C ASP A 108 10.12 17.79 -30.35
N TYR A 109 10.64 18.21 -29.19
CA TYR A 109 11.08 19.57 -28.88
C TYR A 109 12.44 19.57 -28.15
N PRO A 110 13.52 19.08 -28.78
CA PRO A 110 14.83 18.90 -28.16
C PRO A 110 15.43 20.18 -27.60
N ASP A 111 15.10 21.34 -28.17
CA ASP A 111 15.56 22.65 -27.69
C ASP A 111 15.08 22.96 -26.26
N LEU A 112 13.95 22.37 -25.82
CA LEU A 112 13.39 22.56 -24.48
C LEU A 112 14.08 21.71 -23.40
N TYR A 113 14.92 20.73 -23.77
CA TYR A 113 15.73 19.99 -22.79
C TYR A 113 16.82 20.88 -22.17
N GLY A 114 17.40 21.80 -22.96
CA GLY A 114 18.47 22.71 -22.52
C GLY A 114 18.06 23.71 -21.43
N ASP A 115 16.75 23.93 -21.27
CA ASP A 115 16.18 24.84 -20.27
C ASP A 115 16.00 24.18 -18.91
N VAL A 116 16.06 22.85 -18.83
CA VAL A 116 15.96 22.12 -17.55
C VAL A 116 17.35 21.84 -17.01
N ALA A 117 17.69 22.51 -15.90
CA ALA A 117 18.94 22.29 -15.19
C ALA A 117 18.69 21.80 -13.76
N PHE A 118 19.55 20.89 -13.30
CA PHE A 118 19.57 20.37 -11.95
C PHE A 118 20.72 21.01 -11.18
N GLU A 119 20.39 21.75 -10.14
CA GLU A 119 21.40 22.34 -9.26
C GLU A 119 21.96 21.29 -8.29
N PRO A 120 23.21 21.42 -7.82
CA PRO A 120 23.79 20.51 -6.85
C PRO A 120 22.90 20.35 -5.61
N GLY A 121 22.67 19.11 -5.19
CA GLY A 121 21.82 18.82 -4.02
C GLY A 121 20.32 18.99 -4.22
N SER A 122 19.85 19.43 -5.40
CA SER A 122 18.42 19.69 -5.62
C SER A 122 17.58 18.45 -5.89
N CYS A 123 18.19 17.37 -6.37
CA CYS A 123 17.54 16.12 -6.73
C CYS A 123 18.51 14.93 -6.70
N VAL A 124 17.94 13.74 -6.75
CA VAL A 124 18.63 12.50 -7.11
C VAL A 124 18.25 12.13 -8.54
N ILE A 125 19.26 11.82 -9.33
CA ILE A 125 19.11 11.24 -10.66
C ILE A 125 19.15 9.72 -10.52
N VAL A 126 18.08 9.06 -10.97
CA VAL A 126 17.90 7.61 -10.94
C VAL A 126 17.40 7.11 -12.30
N THR A 127 17.48 5.81 -12.55
CA THR A 127 16.79 5.20 -13.70
C THR A 127 15.34 4.86 -13.34
N ASP A 128 14.51 4.64 -14.35
CA ASP A 128 13.13 4.15 -14.20
C ASP A 128 13.04 2.86 -13.35
N HIS A 129 14.00 1.95 -13.44
CA HIS A 129 14.04 0.73 -12.61
C HIS A 129 13.98 1.00 -11.11
N TRP A 130 14.63 2.06 -10.61
CA TRP A 130 14.57 2.45 -9.20
C TRP A 130 13.16 2.87 -8.79
N VAL A 131 12.53 3.70 -9.62
CA VAL A 131 11.15 4.16 -9.40
C VAL A 131 10.17 2.98 -9.48
N LEU A 132 10.35 2.08 -10.45
CA LEU A 132 9.53 0.88 -10.62
C LEU A 132 9.65 -0.08 -9.44
N ALA A 133 10.84 -0.24 -8.85
CA ALA A 133 11.02 -1.06 -7.66
C ALA A 133 10.23 -0.51 -6.47
N VAL A 134 10.29 0.80 -6.24
CA VAL A 134 9.52 1.48 -5.18
C VAL A 134 8.02 1.36 -5.43
N THR A 135 7.57 1.62 -6.65
CA THR A 135 6.15 1.49 -7.00
C THR A 135 5.65 0.06 -6.79
N LYS A 136 6.42 -0.95 -7.21
CA LYS A 136 6.06 -2.36 -6.98
C LYS A 136 5.99 -2.67 -5.49
N ALA A 137 6.94 -2.20 -4.68
CA ALA A 137 6.92 -2.36 -3.23
C ALA A 137 5.71 -1.67 -2.60
N LEU A 138 5.37 -0.46 -3.05
CA LEU A 138 4.21 0.28 -2.55
C LEU A 138 2.89 -0.39 -2.92
N THR A 139 2.73 -0.88 -4.15
CA THR A 139 1.54 -1.65 -4.56
C THR A 139 1.44 -2.96 -3.79
N ASP A 140 2.56 -3.62 -3.49
CA ASP A 140 2.57 -4.81 -2.63
C ASP A 140 2.12 -4.47 -1.20
N LEU A 141 2.68 -3.41 -0.61
CA LEU A 141 2.27 -2.89 0.70
C LEU A 141 0.78 -2.56 0.75
N GLU A 142 0.29 -1.81 -0.24
CA GLU A 142 -1.13 -1.44 -0.36
C GLU A 142 -2.02 -2.68 -0.33
N ARG A 143 -1.65 -3.71 -1.11
CA ARG A 143 -2.38 -4.97 -1.16
C ARG A 143 -2.28 -5.74 0.16
N ARG A 144 -1.10 -5.84 0.78
CA ARG A 144 -0.88 -6.51 2.07
C ARG A 144 -1.57 -5.81 3.24
N LEU A 145 -1.80 -4.51 3.10
CA LEU A 145 -2.48 -3.67 4.09
C LEU A 145 -3.93 -3.35 3.67
N ALA A 146 -4.49 -4.12 2.73
CA ALA A 146 -5.87 -3.94 2.30
C ALA A 146 -6.84 -4.21 3.48
N PRO A 147 -7.78 -3.30 3.77
CA PRO A 147 -8.78 -3.48 4.80
C PRO A 147 -9.54 -4.81 4.71
N GLY A 148 -9.70 -5.47 5.85
CA GLY A 148 -10.37 -6.77 5.96
C GLY A 148 -9.52 -7.95 5.52
N ARG A 149 -8.25 -7.74 5.12
CA ARG A 149 -7.36 -8.85 4.77
C ARG A 149 -7.15 -9.79 5.97
N PRO A 150 -7.27 -11.11 5.80
CA PRO A 150 -7.01 -12.08 6.85
C PRO A 150 -5.58 -12.05 7.40
N ALA A 151 -5.40 -12.63 8.58
CA ALA A 151 -4.09 -12.85 9.19
C ALA A 151 -3.14 -13.63 8.26
N CYS A 152 -1.86 -13.29 8.30
CA CYS A 152 -0.81 -13.92 7.49
C CYS A 152 0.49 -14.00 8.29
N VAL A 153 1.31 -15.00 7.99
CA VAL A 153 2.69 -15.11 8.47
C VAL A 153 3.59 -15.22 7.26
N ILE A 154 4.59 -14.35 7.18
CA ILE A 154 5.53 -14.34 6.06
C ILE A 154 6.47 -15.54 6.15
N GLY A 155 6.57 -16.30 5.06
CA GLY A 155 7.43 -17.47 4.95
C GLY A 155 8.90 -17.13 4.69
N GLU A 156 9.77 -18.12 4.92
CA GLU A 156 11.23 -18.00 4.80
C GLU A 156 11.74 -17.56 3.42
N GLY A 157 11.00 -17.86 2.34
CA GLY A 157 11.39 -17.48 0.98
C GLY A 157 11.47 -15.97 0.73
N SER A 158 10.98 -15.15 1.66
CA SER A 158 10.99 -13.69 1.60
C SER A 158 12.34 -13.04 1.97
N ALA A 159 13.24 -13.78 2.63
CA ALA A 159 14.45 -13.21 3.24
C ALA A 159 15.34 -12.46 2.23
N GLY A 160 15.55 -13.03 1.04
CA GLY A 160 16.35 -12.40 -0.02
C GLY A 160 15.75 -11.08 -0.47
N LEU A 161 14.44 -11.08 -0.78
CA LEU A 161 13.73 -9.89 -1.21
C LEU A 161 13.72 -8.80 -0.12
N SER A 162 13.50 -9.18 1.16
CA SER A 162 13.56 -8.24 2.29
C SER A 162 14.93 -7.54 2.35
N ALA A 163 16.02 -8.30 2.26
CA ALA A 163 17.38 -7.75 2.26
C ALA A 163 17.64 -6.84 1.05
N THR A 164 17.25 -7.26 -0.16
CA THR A 164 17.41 -6.47 -1.38
C THR A 164 16.64 -5.14 -1.33
N LEU A 165 15.40 -5.14 -0.81
CA LEU A 165 14.63 -3.90 -0.69
C LEU A 165 15.28 -2.92 0.29
N HIS A 166 15.82 -3.42 1.41
CA HIS A 166 16.59 -2.60 2.35
C HIS A 166 17.88 -2.06 1.73
N GLU A 167 18.61 -2.87 0.96
CA GLU A 167 19.81 -2.46 0.22
C GLU A 167 19.51 -1.33 -0.79
N ILE A 168 18.39 -1.42 -1.51
CA ILE A 168 17.94 -0.35 -2.42
C ILE A 168 17.61 0.93 -1.65
N ALA A 169 16.94 0.81 -0.49
CA ALA A 169 16.65 1.97 0.37
C ALA A 169 17.94 2.65 0.86
N ASP A 170 18.94 1.87 1.26
CA ASP A 170 20.26 2.37 1.67
C ASP A 170 20.96 3.13 0.55
N HIS A 171 20.91 2.63 -0.69
CA HIS A 171 21.47 3.33 -1.85
C HIS A 171 20.79 4.67 -2.11
N LEU A 172 19.46 4.74 -2.02
CA LEU A 172 18.71 6.01 -2.17
C LEU A 172 19.06 7.01 -1.07
N ARG A 173 19.15 6.58 0.20
CA ARG A 173 19.55 7.44 1.33
C ARG A 173 21.00 7.92 1.19
N SER A 174 21.90 7.03 0.76
CA SER A 174 23.33 7.31 0.63
C SER A 174 23.66 8.32 -0.47
N ALA A 175 22.78 8.50 -1.46
CA ALA A 175 22.94 9.50 -2.51
C ALA A 175 23.11 10.93 -1.94
N PHE A 176 22.46 11.26 -0.81
CA PHE A 176 22.55 12.56 -0.14
C PHE A 176 23.58 12.58 1.02
N THR A 177 24.79 12.07 0.80
CA THR A 177 25.85 11.99 1.83
C THR A 177 25.44 11.33 3.16
N GLY A 178 24.41 10.46 3.13
CA GLY A 178 23.92 9.75 4.31
C GLY A 178 23.13 10.61 5.30
N GLN A 179 22.64 11.79 4.90
CA GLN A 179 21.88 12.70 5.78
C GLN A 179 20.39 12.34 5.93
N GLY A 180 19.93 11.27 5.28
CA GLY A 180 18.54 10.80 5.41
C GLY A 180 18.28 10.16 6.77
N PRO A 181 17.05 10.22 7.29
CA PRO A 181 16.68 9.42 8.46
C PRO A 181 16.92 7.95 8.15
N THR A 182 17.86 7.32 8.86
CA THR A 182 17.98 5.86 8.88
C THR A 182 16.75 5.28 9.58
N PRO A 183 16.18 4.16 9.09
CA PRO A 183 15.10 3.47 9.78
C PRO A 183 15.51 3.22 11.24
N HIS A 184 14.54 3.31 12.16
CA HIS A 184 14.83 3.18 13.59
C HIS A 184 15.57 1.85 13.86
N PRO A 185 16.73 1.88 14.56
CA PRO A 185 17.62 0.72 14.62
C PRO A 185 16.93 -0.50 15.21
N GLY A 186 16.95 -1.61 14.45
CA GLY A 186 16.30 -2.90 14.75
C GLY A 186 16.90 -3.70 15.91
N GLY A 187 17.37 -3.04 16.97
CA GLY A 187 18.05 -3.66 18.12
C GLY A 187 17.20 -3.84 19.39
N LEU A 188 16.05 -3.18 19.51
CA LEU A 188 15.08 -3.39 20.60
C LEU A 188 13.87 -4.15 20.05
N PRO A 189 13.13 -4.97 20.82
CA PRO A 189 11.89 -5.58 20.33
C PRO A 189 10.76 -4.53 20.36
N TRP A 190 10.92 -3.46 19.59
CA TRP A 190 9.93 -2.39 19.45
C TRP A 190 8.86 -2.73 18.42
N ILE A 191 9.04 -3.80 17.65
CA ILE A 191 7.98 -4.38 16.83
C ILE A 191 7.40 -5.55 17.61
N ALA A 192 6.07 -5.59 17.73
CA ALA A 192 5.40 -6.68 18.42
C ALA A 192 5.73 -8.03 17.76
N VAL A 193 6.11 -9.02 18.57
CA VAL A 193 6.40 -10.39 18.11
C VAL A 193 5.11 -11.09 17.68
N THR A 194 4.03 -10.85 18.41
CA THR A 194 2.70 -11.35 18.10
C THR A 194 1.78 -10.17 17.90
N PRO A 195 1.14 -10.03 16.72
CA PRO A 195 0.17 -8.97 16.50
C PRO A 195 -1.02 -9.17 17.44
N GLU A 196 -1.64 -8.06 17.86
CA GLU A 196 -2.87 -8.16 18.63
C GLU A 196 -3.99 -8.71 17.76
N PRO A 197 -4.89 -9.56 18.31
CA PRO A 197 -6.09 -9.96 17.60
C PRO A 197 -6.88 -8.73 17.16
N PHE A 198 -7.46 -8.81 15.96
CA PHE A 198 -8.29 -7.72 15.42
C PHE A 198 -9.43 -7.37 16.38
N THR A 199 -10.11 -8.40 16.90
CA THR A 199 -11.08 -8.23 17.97
C THR A 199 -11.01 -9.37 18.97
N THR A 200 -11.25 -9.06 20.24
CA THR A 200 -11.36 -10.05 21.32
C THR A 200 -12.75 -10.07 21.97
N ARG A 201 -13.61 -9.10 21.62
CA ARG A 201 -14.94 -8.91 22.25
C ARG A 201 -15.94 -8.38 21.23
N MET A 202 -16.72 -9.30 20.65
CA MET A 202 -17.88 -8.95 19.81
C MET A 202 -19.16 -9.47 20.46
N ASP A 203 -20.19 -8.63 20.45
CA ASP A 203 -21.54 -8.98 20.88
C ASP A 203 -22.48 -9.08 19.68
N ALA A 204 -23.63 -9.71 19.90
CA ALA A 204 -24.63 -9.91 18.86
C ALA A 204 -25.16 -8.58 18.29
N ALA A 205 -25.22 -7.51 19.09
CA ALA A 205 -25.70 -6.21 18.63
C ALA A 205 -24.71 -5.55 17.66
N ARG A 206 -23.40 -5.68 17.87
CA ARG A 206 -22.37 -5.23 16.92
C ARG A 206 -22.45 -5.99 15.61
N LEU A 207 -22.57 -7.32 15.69
CA LEU A 207 -22.72 -8.17 14.53
C LEU A 207 -23.97 -7.81 13.72
N GLU A 208 -25.12 -7.60 14.36
CA GLU A 208 -26.35 -7.18 13.69
C GLU A 208 -26.23 -5.82 13.01
N ARG A 209 -25.56 -4.84 13.65
CA ARG A 209 -25.30 -3.54 13.02
C ARG A 209 -24.46 -3.69 11.76
N LEU A 210 -23.40 -4.48 11.80
CA LEU A 210 -22.57 -4.76 10.64
C LEU A 210 -23.36 -5.49 9.54
N ARG A 211 -24.17 -6.50 9.89
CA ARG A 211 -25.05 -7.22 8.96
C ARG A 211 -25.98 -6.27 8.21
N TRP A 212 -26.66 -5.38 8.94
CA TRP A 212 -27.60 -4.45 8.34
C TRP A 212 -26.91 -3.47 7.40
N ALA A 213 -25.82 -2.83 7.85
CA ALA A 213 -25.08 -1.86 7.03
C ALA A 213 -24.45 -2.52 5.81
N ALA A 214 -23.85 -3.69 5.97
CA ALA A 214 -23.24 -4.45 4.88
C ALA A 214 -24.27 -4.89 3.84
N ARG A 215 -25.44 -5.37 4.27
CA ARG A 215 -26.54 -5.73 3.37
C ARG A 215 -27.04 -4.52 2.58
N ALA A 216 -27.32 -3.41 3.26
CA ALA A 216 -27.78 -2.18 2.60
C ALA A 216 -26.77 -1.72 1.53
N ALA A 217 -25.47 -1.66 1.87
CA ALA A 217 -24.44 -1.24 0.91
C ALA A 217 -24.30 -2.22 -0.27
N ALA A 218 -24.35 -3.53 0.00
CA ALA A 218 -24.25 -4.57 -1.03
C ALA A 218 -25.46 -4.55 -1.98
N ASP A 219 -26.69 -4.40 -1.47
CA ASP A 219 -27.91 -4.41 -2.28
C ASP A 219 -27.95 -3.26 -3.29
N HIS A 220 -27.27 -2.15 -2.99
CA HIS A 220 -27.11 -1.07 -3.95
C HIS A 220 -26.07 -1.32 -5.04
N ILE A 221 -25.31 -2.42 -5.04
CA ILE A 221 -24.32 -2.73 -6.09
C ILE A 221 -24.91 -3.66 -7.15
N PRO A 222 -24.92 -3.32 -8.45
CA PRO A 222 -25.43 -4.22 -9.48
C PRO A 222 -24.60 -5.52 -9.53
N PRO A 223 -25.22 -6.67 -9.89
CA PRO A 223 -24.49 -7.91 -10.17
C PRO A 223 -23.40 -7.71 -11.22
N ARG A 224 -22.30 -8.46 -11.11
CA ARG A 224 -21.14 -8.36 -11.99
C ARG A 224 -21.51 -8.59 -13.45
N GLU A 225 -22.37 -9.55 -13.73
CA GLU A 225 -22.86 -9.84 -15.08
C GLU A 225 -23.59 -8.64 -15.69
N GLN A 226 -24.41 -7.94 -14.89
CA GLN A 226 -25.09 -6.74 -15.31
C GLN A 226 -24.08 -5.61 -15.59
N VAL A 227 -23.09 -5.39 -14.71
CA VAL A 227 -22.02 -4.40 -14.93
C VAL A 227 -21.28 -4.65 -16.24
N ILE A 228 -21.01 -5.92 -16.57
CA ILE A 228 -20.35 -6.30 -17.83
C ILE A 228 -21.27 -6.04 -19.02
N ALA A 229 -22.53 -6.48 -18.95
CA ALA A 229 -23.49 -6.39 -20.03
C ALA A 229 -23.85 -4.94 -20.39
N THR A 230 -24.06 -4.08 -19.39
CA THR A 230 -24.42 -2.67 -19.59
C THR A 230 -23.22 -1.74 -19.74
N ARG A 231 -22.00 -2.27 -19.55
CA ARG A 231 -20.75 -1.49 -19.46
C ARG A 231 -20.84 -0.37 -18.43
N ASP A 232 -21.52 -0.62 -17.31
CA ASP A 232 -21.64 0.33 -16.21
C ASP A 232 -20.24 0.70 -15.69
N ARG A 233 -19.93 2.01 -15.70
CA ARG A 233 -18.68 2.56 -15.18
C ARG A 233 -18.83 3.18 -13.79
N SER A 234 -20.05 3.17 -13.24
CA SER A 234 -20.35 3.71 -11.92
C SER A 234 -19.75 2.86 -10.79
N VAL A 235 -19.49 1.57 -11.05
CA VAL A 235 -18.91 0.61 -10.09
C VAL A 235 -17.79 -0.19 -10.76
N LYS A 236 -16.69 -0.47 -10.04
CA LYS A 236 -15.61 -1.33 -10.56
C LYS A 236 -16.08 -2.80 -10.61
N ARG A 237 -15.62 -3.56 -11.61
CA ARG A 237 -16.00 -4.98 -11.78
C ARG A 237 -15.69 -5.82 -10.54
N ASP A 238 -14.55 -5.56 -9.92
CA ASP A 238 -14.11 -6.24 -8.71
C ASP A 238 -14.97 -5.93 -7.50
N THR A 239 -15.45 -4.70 -7.37
CA THR A 239 -16.41 -4.32 -6.33
C THR A 239 -17.70 -5.09 -6.51
N ALA A 240 -18.20 -5.23 -7.74
CA ALA A 240 -19.40 -6.03 -8.00
C ALA A 240 -19.20 -7.51 -7.62
N GLN A 241 -18.03 -8.08 -7.92
CA GLN A 241 -17.66 -9.42 -7.47
C GLN A 241 -17.57 -9.53 -5.94
N ALA A 242 -16.97 -8.53 -5.28
CA ALA A 242 -16.88 -8.50 -3.82
C ALA A 242 -18.26 -8.35 -3.16
N ALA A 243 -19.18 -7.59 -3.77
CA ALA A 243 -20.56 -7.47 -3.32
C ALA A 243 -21.32 -8.81 -3.45
N GLU A 244 -21.10 -9.58 -4.52
CA GLU A 244 -21.66 -10.93 -4.66
C GLU A 244 -21.16 -11.88 -3.57
N ILE A 245 -19.85 -11.84 -3.27
CA ILE A 245 -19.26 -12.61 -2.17
C ILE A 245 -19.88 -12.19 -0.84
N LEU A 246 -20.00 -10.88 -0.58
CA LEU A 246 -20.60 -10.35 0.64
C LEU A 246 -22.06 -10.81 0.82
N ARG A 247 -22.86 -10.84 -0.25
CA ARG A 247 -24.23 -11.40 -0.19
C ARG A 247 -24.25 -12.88 0.19
N ARG A 248 -23.31 -13.67 -0.35
CA ARG A 248 -23.17 -15.09 0.00
C ARG A 248 -22.74 -15.28 1.46
N VAL A 249 -21.84 -14.45 1.98
CA VAL A 249 -21.50 -14.43 3.41
C VAL A 249 -22.73 -14.11 4.26
N LEU A 250 -23.51 -13.09 3.88
CA LEU A 250 -24.74 -12.70 4.57
C LEU A 250 -25.84 -13.78 4.51
N ALA A 251 -25.77 -14.70 3.55
CA ALA A 251 -26.64 -15.87 3.41
C ALA A 251 -26.10 -17.12 4.12
N GLY A 252 -24.86 -17.09 4.63
CA GLY A 252 -24.20 -18.25 5.24
C GLY A 252 -23.64 -19.26 4.23
N GLU A 253 -23.39 -18.84 2.99
CA GLU A 253 -22.98 -19.70 1.87
C GLU A 253 -21.48 -19.57 1.50
N GLU A 254 -20.73 -18.73 2.20
CA GLU A 254 -19.30 -18.49 1.95
C GLU A 254 -18.54 -18.41 3.26
N ASP A 255 -17.67 -19.40 3.49
CA ASP A 255 -16.82 -19.47 4.68
C ASP A 255 -15.55 -18.62 4.55
N PHE A 256 -15.02 -18.48 3.32
CA PHE A 256 -13.75 -17.80 3.04
C PHE A 256 -13.95 -16.65 2.04
N PRO A 257 -14.39 -15.47 2.51
CA PRO A 257 -14.75 -14.36 1.63
C PRO A 257 -13.56 -13.65 0.99
N TRP A 258 -12.38 -13.76 1.60
CA TRP A 258 -11.17 -13.22 1.03
C TRP A 258 -10.65 -14.15 -0.06
N ARG A 259 -10.46 -13.61 -1.27
CA ARG A 259 -9.89 -14.32 -2.41
C ARG A 259 -8.97 -13.40 -3.17
N GLU A 260 -7.74 -13.79 -3.39
CA GLU A 260 -6.85 -13.05 -4.27
C GLU A 260 -7.37 -13.08 -5.73
N ARG A 261 -6.94 -12.12 -6.54
CA ARG A 261 -7.28 -12.09 -7.99
C ARG A 261 -6.68 -13.29 -8.73
N ASP A 262 -5.52 -13.75 -8.28
CA ASP A 262 -4.70 -14.81 -8.87
C ASP A 262 -4.41 -15.89 -7.82
N SER A 263 -3.71 -16.96 -8.20
CA SER A 263 -3.24 -18.03 -7.30
C SER A 263 -2.07 -17.59 -6.39
N VAL A 264 -2.12 -16.36 -5.90
CA VAL A 264 -1.09 -15.74 -5.07
C VAL A 264 -1.29 -16.17 -3.63
N ASP A 265 -0.23 -16.64 -3.00
CA ASP A 265 -0.17 -16.90 -1.57
C ASP A 265 0.55 -15.75 -0.85
N ALA A 266 -0.18 -15.00 -0.02
CA ALA A 266 0.39 -13.85 0.69
C ALA A 266 1.59 -14.18 1.60
N ALA A 267 1.75 -15.45 2.00
CA ALA A 267 2.88 -15.91 2.80
C ALA A 267 4.16 -16.14 1.97
N HIS A 268 4.04 -16.32 0.66
CA HIS A 268 5.14 -16.79 -0.21
C HIS A 268 5.35 -15.96 -1.48
N ASP A 269 4.39 -15.10 -1.81
CA ASP A 269 4.32 -14.36 -3.05
C ASP A 269 4.13 -12.85 -2.82
N LEU A 270 4.54 -12.05 -3.81
CA LEU A 270 4.14 -10.65 -3.94
C LEU A 270 2.67 -10.54 -4.38
N MET A 271 1.97 -9.59 -3.78
CA MET A 271 0.55 -9.34 -3.98
C MET A 271 0.23 -8.53 -5.23
N THR A 272 1.24 -8.08 -5.95
CA THR A 272 1.10 -7.22 -7.14
C THR A 272 0.69 -7.97 -8.39
N GLY A 273 0.77 -9.31 -8.40
CA GLY A 273 0.26 -10.18 -9.47
C GLY A 273 0.98 -9.98 -10.80
N SER A 274 1.95 -10.85 -11.10
CA SER A 274 2.51 -11.00 -12.45
C SER A 274 2.90 -12.46 -12.70
N GLN A 275 3.38 -12.76 -13.90
CA GLN A 275 4.20 -13.96 -14.11
C GLN A 275 5.33 -13.94 -13.05
N ASP A 276 5.53 -15.07 -12.38
CA ASP A 276 6.50 -15.28 -11.30
C ASP A 276 6.21 -14.44 -10.04
N PRO A 277 5.18 -14.81 -9.26
CA PRO A 277 4.78 -14.07 -8.07
C PRO A 277 5.68 -14.35 -6.85
N SER A 278 6.51 -15.40 -6.90
CA SER A 278 7.32 -15.83 -5.76
C SER A 278 8.31 -14.76 -5.33
N PHE A 279 8.56 -14.67 -4.02
CA PHE A 279 9.58 -13.75 -3.50
C PHE A 279 10.96 -13.97 -4.09
N ALA A 280 11.35 -15.23 -4.33
CA ALA A 280 12.66 -15.58 -4.86
C ALA A 280 12.84 -15.09 -6.32
N ASP A 281 11.85 -15.32 -7.17
CA ASP A 281 11.91 -14.87 -8.56
C ASP A 281 11.93 -13.34 -8.64
N LYS A 282 11.16 -12.69 -7.75
CA LYS A 282 11.08 -11.23 -7.67
C LYS A 282 12.34 -10.59 -7.11
N ASP A 283 12.98 -11.22 -6.12
CA ASP A 283 14.30 -10.81 -5.64
C ASP A 283 15.32 -10.84 -6.77
N ALA A 284 15.42 -11.97 -7.48
CA ALA A 284 16.33 -12.11 -8.62
C ALA A 284 16.03 -11.10 -9.75
N GLU A 285 14.75 -10.83 -10.03
CA GLU A 285 14.34 -9.83 -11.02
C GLU A 285 14.81 -8.42 -10.60
N ILE A 286 14.55 -8.03 -9.35
CA ILE A 286 14.84 -6.70 -8.83
C ILE A 286 16.35 -6.49 -8.69
N ARG A 287 17.10 -7.44 -8.12
CA ARG A 287 18.57 -7.37 -7.99
C ARG A 287 19.21 -7.12 -9.35
N ARG A 288 18.86 -7.95 -10.34
CA ARG A 288 19.39 -7.80 -11.70
C ARG A 288 19.06 -6.43 -12.29
N LYS A 289 17.78 -6.02 -12.30
CA LYS A 289 17.37 -4.79 -12.98
C LYS A 289 17.85 -3.51 -12.29
N VAL A 290 17.89 -3.49 -10.94
CA VAL A 290 18.13 -2.27 -10.15
C VAL A 290 19.57 -2.15 -9.69
N LEU A 291 20.17 -3.24 -9.21
CA LEU A 291 21.50 -3.22 -8.61
C LEU A 291 22.61 -3.59 -9.62
N GLU A 292 22.31 -4.48 -10.58
CA GLU A 292 23.31 -4.96 -11.56
C GLU A 292 23.27 -4.18 -12.88
N ASP A 293 22.09 -4.01 -13.47
CA ASP A 293 21.90 -3.40 -14.80
C ASP A 293 21.78 -1.87 -14.76
N SER A 294 21.46 -1.30 -13.59
CA SER A 294 21.18 0.12 -13.43
C SER A 294 22.31 0.85 -12.71
N PRO A 295 22.70 2.06 -13.16
CA PRO A 295 23.58 2.93 -12.40
C PRO A 295 23.00 3.26 -11.02
N LEU A 296 23.90 3.45 -10.04
CA LEU A 296 23.52 3.86 -8.69
C LEU A 296 22.88 5.25 -8.66
N PRO A 297 22.00 5.54 -7.68
CA PRO A 297 21.41 6.85 -7.49
C PRO A 297 22.51 7.88 -7.21
N ARG A 298 22.44 9.04 -7.87
CA ARG A 298 23.45 10.09 -7.69
C ARG A 298 22.81 11.47 -7.57
N VAL A 299 23.47 12.33 -6.82
CA VAL A 299 23.16 13.75 -6.74
C VAL A 299 24.12 14.51 -7.65
N PRO A 300 23.64 15.44 -8.51
CA PRO A 300 24.51 16.32 -9.30
C PRO A 300 25.52 17.05 -8.39
N GLN A 301 26.79 17.05 -8.76
CA GLN A 301 27.85 17.77 -8.02
C GLN A 301 28.04 19.20 -8.53
N GLU A 302 27.74 19.40 -9.81
CA GLU A 302 27.71 20.70 -10.50
C GLU A 302 26.35 20.86 -11.17
N ARG A 303 26.04 22.08 -11.63
CA ARG A 303 24.83 22.34 -12.39
C ARG A 303 24.83 21.49 -13.66
N GLU A 304 23.88 20.56 -13.77
CA GLU A 304 23.75 19.62 -14.88
C GLU A 304 22.54 19.98 -15.74
N ILE A 305 22.70 20.04 -17.06
CA ILE A 305 21.60 20.26 -18.00
C ILE A 305 21.05 18.89 -18.39
N ALA A 306 19.72 18.75 -18.37
CA ALA A 306 19.07 17.51 -18.77
C ALA A 306 19.39 17.16 -20.23
N GLU A 307 19.87 15.94 -20.48
CA GLU A 307 20.07 15.44 -21.83
C GLU A 307 18.82 14.71 -22.34
N PRO A 308 18.51 14.80 -23.65
CA PRO A 308 17.49 13.95 -24.24
C PRO A 308 17.88 12.47 -24.12
N PRO A 309 16.93 11.57 -23.87
CA PRO A 309 17.22 10.15 -23.72
C PRO A 309 17.83 9.60 -25.00
N ARG A 310 18.97 8.90 -24.87
CA ARG A 310 19.63 8.23 -25.99
C ARG A 310 18.82 6.97 -26.36
N SER A 311 18.71 6.65 -27.64
CA SER A 311 17.88 5.55 -28.16
C SER A 311 18.19 4.16 -27.59
N SER A 312 19.39 3.96 -27.02
CA SER A 312 19.82 2.73 -26.34
C SER A 312 20.22 2.93 -24.87
N GLY A 313 20.00 4.14 -24.33
CA GLY A 313 20.38 4.50 -22.96
C GLY A 313 19.25 4.29 -21.95
N PRO A 314 19.57 4.26 -20.64
CA PRO A 314 18.56 4.18 -19.60
C PRO A 314 17.67 5.43 -19.58
N VAL A 315 16.42 5.25 -19.15
CA VAL A 315 15.48 6.36 -18.96
C VAL A 315 15.75 7.00 -17.61
N TRP A 316 16.30 8.20 -17.63
CA TRP A 316 16.61 8.95 -16.42
C TRP A 316 15.39 9.66 -15.84
N LYS A 317 15.36 9.73 -14.52
CA LYS A 317 14.37 10.43 -13.70
C LYS A 317 15.12 11.30 -12.70
N ALA A 318 14.59 12.50 -12.46
CA ALA A 318 15.07 13.39 -11.43
C ALA A 318 14.01 13.45 -10.33
N VAL A 319 14.41 13.07 -9.12
CA VAL A 319 13.53 12.94 -7.96
C VAL A 319 13.97 13.94 -6.91
N SER A 320 13.04 14.68 -6.31
CA SER A 320 13.38 15.61 -5.24
C SER A 320 13.94 14.88 -4.01
N ALA A 321 14.65 15.62 -3.14
CA ALA A 321 15.21 15.04 -1.92
C ALA A 321 14.12 14.42 -1.03
N ASP A 322 13.05 15.16 -0.77
CA ASP A 322 11.93 14.70 0.06
C ASP A 322 11.27 13.44 -0.52
N THR A 323 11.02 13.41 -1.84
CA THR A 323 10.45 12.24 -2.50
C THR A 323 11.40 11.05 -2.45
N THR A 324 12.71 11.26 -2.57
CA THR A 324 13.72 10.20 -2.46
C THR A 324 13.71 9.57 -1.06
N PHE A 325 13.60 10.37 0.00
CA PHE A 325 13.51 9.83 1.36
C PHE A 325 12.21 9.07 1.60
N VAL A 326 11.08 9.55 1.06
CA VAL A 326 9.82 8.79 1.11
C VAL A 326 9.94 7.47 0.34
N MET A 327 10.58 7.46 -0.84
CA MET A 327 10.85 6.24 -1.59
C MET A 327 11.67 5.22 -0.78
N ALA A 328 12.71 5.69 -0.08
CA ALA A 328 13.51 4.83 0.80
C ALA A 328 12.70 4.29 1.98
N GLU A 329 11.89 5.13 2.64
CA GLU A 329 11.03 4.70 3.75
C GLU A 329 9.99 3.64 3.34
N ILE A 330 9.42 3.76 2.13
CA ILE A 330 8.50 2.76 1.56
C ILE A 330 9.20 1.41 1.37
N LEU A 331 10.42 1.42 0.82
CA LEU A 331 11.21 0.21 0.61
C LEU A 331 11.61 -0.44 1.94
N ASP A 332 12.03 0.36 2.92
CA ASP A 332 12.33 -0.12 4.27
C ASP A 332 11.08 -0.74 4.92
N GLU A 333 9.91 -0.11 4.77
CA GLU A 333 8.66 -0.66 5.33
C GLU A 333 8.26 -1.98 4.67
N ALA A 334 8.41 -2.07 3.35
CA ALA A 334 8.22 -3.32 2.63
C ALA A 334 9.21 -4.39 3.10
N ALA A 335 10.50 -4.05 3.24
CA ALA A 335 11.52 -4.94 3.76
C ALA A 335 11.19 -5.46 5.17
N ALA A 336 10.81 -4.57 6.09
CA ALA A 336 10.50 -4.90 7.48
C ALA A 336 9.27 -5.81 7.63
N ARG A 337 8.29 -5.65 6.74
CA ARG A 337 7.11 -6.51 6.68
C ARG A 337 7.39 -7.87 6.07
N LEU A 338 8.34 -7.94 5.14
CA LEU A 338 8.77 -9.18 4.48
C LEU A 338 9.85 -9.95 5.26
N VAL A 339 10.16 -9.57 6.50
CA VAL A 339 11.04 -10.38 7.35
C VAL A 339 10.37 -11.74 7.62
N PRO A 340 11.06 -12.89 7.42
CA PRO A 340 10.50 -14.20 7.74
C PRO A 340 9.94 -14.30 9.17
N GLY A 341 8.80 -14.97 9.30
CA GLY A 341 8.09 -15.10 10.57
C GLY A 341 7.32 -13.87 11.01
N ARG A 342 7.39 -12.75 10.27
CA ARG A 342 6.54 -11.58 10.55
C ARG A 342 5.07 -11.95 10.39
N ALA A 343 4.29 -11.70 11.43
CA ALA A 343 2.86 -12.00 11.47
C ALA A 343 2.00 -10.73 11.49
N THR A 344 0.84 -10.79 10.85
CA THR A 344 -0.24 -9.80 10.97
C THR A 344 -1.52 -10.50 11.44
N ALA A 345 -2.36 -9.78 12.18
CA ALA A 345 -3.77 -10.15 12.37
C ALA A 345 -4.60 -9.66 11.17
N MET A 346 -5.93 -9.71 11.27
CA MET A 346 -6.79 -9.10 10.25
C MET A 346 -6.56 -7.59 10.19
N ILE A 347 -6.35 -7.06 9.00
CA ILE A 347 -6.10 -5.63 8.78
C ILE A 347 -7.41 -4.85 8.96
N GLY A 348 -7.39 -3.81 9.80
CA GLY A 348 -8.55 -2.96 10.07
C GLY A 348 -8.85 -1.97 8.93
N TYR A 349 -10.06 -1.40 8.96
CA TYR A 349 -10.50 -0.38 8.01
C TYR A 349 -9.81 0.98 8.20
N ASP A 350 -9.14 1.20 9.33
CA ASP A 350 -8.24 2.34 9.56
C ASP A 350 -7.08 2.39 8.54
N ALA A 351 -6.68 1.25 7.97
CA ALA A 351 -5.71 1.17 6.87
C ALA A 351 -6.24 1.72 5.52
N GLN A 352 -7.53 2.04 5.38
CA GLN A 352 -8.09 2.55 4.12
C GLN A 352 -7.42 3.84 3.66
N THR A 353 -7.03 4.71 4.59
CA THR A 353 -6.30 5.96 4.26
C THR A 353 -4.93 5.64 3.67
N PHE A 354 -4.24 4.63 4.20
CA PHE A 354 -2.95 4.18 3.67
C PHE A 354 -3.11 3.74 2.22
N SER A 355 -4.06 2.84 1.92
CA SER A 355 -4.28 2.36 0.56
C SER A 355 -4.62 3.49 -0.41
N SER A 356 -5.49 4.42 -0.01
CA SER A 356 -5.82 5.59 -0.84
C SER A 356 -4.61 6.42 -1.23
N LEU A 357 -3.70 6.66 -0.29
CA LEU A 357 -2.55 7.53 -0.52
C LEU A 357 -1.43 6.78 -1.23
N ALA A 358 -1.33 5.47 -1.06
CA ALA A 358 -0.42 4.62 -1.83
C ALA A 358 -0.70 4.71 -3.35
N ASP A 359 -1.98 4.75 -3.75
CA ASP A 359 -2.39 5.00 -5.13
C ASP A 359 -1.98 6.40 -5.65
N GLU A 360 -2.15 7.44 -4.82
CA GLU A 360 -1.77 8.81 -5.17
C GLU A 360 -0.24 8.95 -5.30
N ILE A 361 0.51 8.36 -4.37
CA ILE A 361 1.99 8.32 -4.39
C ILE A 361 2.47 7.54 -5.62
N THR A 362 1.91 6.36 -5.89
CA THR A 362 2.23 5.56 -7.08
C THR A 362 2.03 6.36 -8.36
N THR A 363 0.90 7.06 -8.47
CA THR A 363 0.59 7.94 -9.61
C THR A 363 1.59 9.08 -9.72
N HIS A 364 1.99 9.68 -8.59
CA HIS A 364 3.02 10.72 -8.58
C HIS A 364 4.36 10.19 -9.09
N LEU A 365 4.82 9.05 -8.57
CA LEU A 365 6.09 8.42 -8.96
C LEU A 365 6.14 8.08 -10.46
N PHE A 366 5.04 7.63 -11.06
CA PHE A 366 4.97 7.42 -12.52
C PHE A 366 5.03 8.70 -13.35
N ASN A 367 4.63 9.84 -12.76
CA ASN A 367 4.55 11.14 -13.45
C ASN A 367 5.80 12.03 -13.27
N LEU A 368 6.75 11.61 -12.42
CA LEU A 368 8.13 12.13 -12.38
C LEU A 368 8.78 11.98 -13.75
#